data_AF-A0A833RE74-F1
#
_entry.id   AF-A0A833RE74-F1
#
_cell.length_a   1.000
_cell.length_b   1.000
_cell.length_c   1.000
_cell.angle_alpha   90.00
_cell.angle_beta   90.00
_cell.angle_gamma   90.00
#
_symmetry.space_group_name_H-M   'P 1'
#
loop_
_entity.id
_entity.type
_entity.pdbx_description
1 polymer ?
#
loop_
_entity_poly.entity_id
_entity_poly.type
_entity_poly.pdbx_seq_one_letter_code
_entity_poly.pdbx_strand_id
1 'polypeptide(L)'
;MSSNQPNPNPIGPAPPLLRLVEKPDRGRALITTGPIKPGQIVLVDSPLVVYPSSLASLPVFCSRCFRVLPSQPFRCPSCHVARFCSARCLFLSHPALLCHALPSLISGNVTWPDDLLFLLSAYSLPSSSLLQLLSLHSNSRFSDESIEILHSELSSLLPSNVVPLHFSTETTSSLISKEKNNSFALVIPMNPKFEVCGVAGARAYGLYLWSSMLNHDCLPNVCRFDYVDDLHRENNTDFIFRALHEIKEGIEICTSYVGVTRGYRERQRRLMEDYGFKCECNRCKLESQLKENQVEEEEAEEDNEEEEVKVGEAEEELEMSDIDDDDFLHTEYFERYICDCGGYLAPLPPLQDGAVSNLRECNGCGIVRKDDPGGDGDAN
;
A
#
# COMPACT_ATOMS: atom_id res chain seq x y z
N MET A 1 39.53 21.33 -5.61
CA MET A 1 38.86 21.31 -4.29
C MET A 1 37.38 21.53 -4.53
N SER A 2 36.64 20.48 -4.89
CA SER A 2 35.19 20.55 -5.04
C SER A 2 34.56 20.33 -3.68
N SER A 3 33.84 21.34 -3.21
CA SER A 3 33.03 21.31 -2.00
C SER A 3 31.88 20.32 -2.17
N ASN A 4 31.97 19.16 -1.50
CA ASN A 4 30.82 18.34 -1.16
C ASN A 4 30.01 19.10 -0.10
N GLN A 5 29.03 19.89 -0.54
CA GLN A 5 27.91 20.19 0.33
C GLN A 5 26.88 19.06 0.18
N PRO A 6 26.43 18.41 1.27
CA PRO A 6 25.34 17.47 1.18
C PRO A 6 24.10 18.27 0.74
N ASN A 7 23.53 17.86 -0.39
CA ASN A 7 22.23 18.34 -0.83
C ASN A 7 21.26 18.15 0.35
N PRO A 8 20.54 19.19 0.83
CA PRO A 8 19.63 19.02 1.95
C PRO A 8 18.59 17.98 1.55
N ASN A 9 18.62 16.82 2.19
CA ASN A 9 17.67 15.75 1.92
C ASN A 9 16.27 16.33 2.18
N PRO A 10 15.38 16.44 1.16
CA PRO A 10 14.04 17.01 1.35
C PRO A 10 13.18 16.12 2.27
N ILE A 11 13.61 14.88 2.45
CA ILE A 11 13.05 13.87 3.34
C ILE A 11 13.59 14.16 4.75
N GLY A 12 12.70 14.36 5.73
CA GLY A 12 13.05 14.65 7.12
C GLY A 12 13.86 13.52 7.80
N PRO A 13 14.06 13.56 9.13
CA PRO A 13 14.79 12.50 9.83
C PRO A 13 14.08 11.15 9.67
N ALA A 14 14.86 10.11 9.38
CA ALA A 14 14.35 8.75 9.23
C ALA A 14 13.70 8.25 10.54
N PRO A 15 12.73 7.32 10.44
CA PRO A 15 12.15 6.66 11.62
C PRO A 15 13.25 6.02 12.49
N PRO A 16 13.11 6.01 13.83
CA PRO A 16 14.22 5.64 14.74
C PRO A 16 14.85 4.25 14.52
N LEU A 17 14.10 3.28 13.99
CA LEU A 17 14.56 1.91 13.74
C LEU A 17 15.11 1.69 12.33
N LEU A 18 15.05 2.72 11.49
CA LEU A 18 15.27 2.62 10.05
C LEU A 18 16.27 3.65 9.55
N ARG A 19 16.98 3.28 8.49
CA ARG A 19 17.88 4.15 7.76
C ARG A 19 17.57 4.09 6.28
N LEU A 20 17.47 5.26 5.66
CA LEU A 20 17.36 5.40 4.21
C LEU A 20 18.71 5.11 3.56
N VAL A 21 18.72 4.26 2.55
CA VAL A 21 19.87 3.93 1.71
C VAL A 21 19.48 3.95 0.24
N GLU A 22 20.48 4.04 -0.64
CA GLU A 22 20.31 3.84 -2.09
C GLU A 22 20.82 2.45 -2.45
N LYS A 23 20.03 1.69 -3.21
CA LYS A 23 20.39 0.38 -3.77
C LYS A 23 20.46 0.48 -5.30
N PRO A 24 21.50 -0.09 -5.94
CA PRO A 24 21.71 0.06 -7.40
C PRO A 24 20.52 -0.38 -8.27
N ASP A 25 19.80 -1.39 -7.84
CA ASP A 25 18.73 -2.10 -8.54
C ASP A 25 17.32 -1.69 -8.08
N ARG A 26 17.19 -1.09 -6.89
CA ARG A 26 15.90 -0.78 -6.25
C ARG A 26 15.71 0.70 -5.91
N GLY A 27 16.72 1.54 -6.18
CA GLY A 27 16.72 2.95 -5.78
C GLY A 27 16.69 3.10 -4.27
N ARG A 28 15.89 4.05 -3.77
CA ARG A 28 15.75 4.29 -2.33
C ARG A 28 15.15 3.08 -1.62
N ALA A 29 15.71 2.75 -0.45
CA ALA A 29 15.25 1.65 0.39
C ALA A 29 15.41 2.01 1.88
N LEU A 30 14.52 1.46 2.72
CA LEU A 30 14.66 1.51 4.17
C LEU A 30 15.27 0.21 4.68
N ILE A 31 16.35 0.29 5.46
CA ILE A 31 16.98 -0.85 6.13
C ILE A 31 16.91 -0.68 7.64
N THR A 32 16.95 -1.79 8.37
CA THR A 32 16.97 -1.78 9.84
C THR A 32 18.31 -1.28 10.39
N THR A 33 18.25 -0.53 11.49
CA THR A 33 19.44 -0.08 12.25
C THR A 33 19.77 -0.97 13.46
N GLY A 34 19.01 -2.05 13.63
CA GLY A 34 19.16 -3.02 14.71
C GLY A 34 18.19 -4.19 14.50
N PRO A 35 18.25 -5.24 15.34
CA PRO A 35 17.31 -6.35 15.26
C PRO A 35 15.87 -5.91 15.60
N ILE A 36 14.90 -6.46 14.87
CA ILE A 36 13.46 -6.23 15.06
C ILE A 36 12.78 -7.54 15.42
N LYS A 37 11.99 -7.51 16.49
CA LYS A 37 11.24 -8.67 16.96
C LYS A 37 9.95 -8.88 16.16
N PRO A 38 9.44 -10.13 16.06
CA PRO A 38 8.11 -10.39 15.51
C PRO A 38 7.04 -9.51 16.19
N GLY A 39 6.13 -8.94 15.39
CA GLY A 39 5.06 -8.04 15.83
C GLY A 39 5.49 -6.61 16.18
N GLN A 40 6.78 -6.34 16.31
CA GLN A 40 7.26 -5.00 16.63
C GLN A 40 6.82 -3.99 15.58
N ILE A 41 6.38 -2.82 16.04
CA ILE A 41 6.03 -1.70 15.16
C ILE A 41 7.34 -1.15 14.58
N VAL A 42 7.49 -1.30 13.27
CA VAL A 42 8.68 -0.91 12.51
C VAL A 42 8.56 0.53 12.03
N LEU A 43 7.36 0.90 11.58
CA LEU A 43 7.05 2.23 11.08
C LEU A 43 5.63 2.62 11.50
N VAL A 44 5.48 3.83 12.04
CA VAL A 44 4.21 4.55 12.10
C VAL A 44 4.37 5.75 11.18
N ASP A 45 3.50 5.87 10.20
CA ASP A 45 3.61 6.93 9.20
C ASP A 45 2.30 7.70 9.08
N SER A 46 2.43 9.03 9.09
CA SER A 46 1.31 9.95 8.88
C SER A 46 1.36 10.47 7.43
N PRO A 47 0.20 10.67 6.80
CA PRO A 47 0.15 11.04 5.38
C PRO A 47 0.64 12.47 5.15
N LEU A 48 1.34 12.67 4.03
CA LEU A 48 1.59 14.00 3.47
C LEU A 48 0.28 14.66 3.04
N VAL A 49 -0.58 13.88 2.38
CA VAL A 49 -1.91 14.28 1.93
C VAL A 49 -2.84 13.08 1.96
N VAL A 50 -4.10 13.33 2.32
CA VAL A 50 -5.21 12.37 2.19
C VAL A 50 -6.36 13.10 1.51
N TYR A 51 -7.01 12.44 0.57
CA TYR A 51 -8.13 13.00 -0.18
C TYR A 51 -9.24 11.96 -0.34
N PRO A 52 -10.50 12.40 -0.51
CA PRO A 52 -11.63 11.49 -0.71
C PRO A 52 -11.41 10.61 -1.94
N SER A 53 -11.83 9.35 -1.87
CA SER A 53 -11.66 8.41 -2.99
C SER A 53 -12.51 8.76 -4.20
N SER A 54 -13.65 9.42 -3.95
CA SER A 54 -14.57 9.91 -4.97
C SER A 54 -15.53 10.94 -4.38
N LEU A 55 -16.24 11.67 -5.24
CA LEU A 55 -17.34 12.56 -4.80
C LEU A 55 -18.44 11.81 -4.04
N ALA A 56 -18.69 10.53 -4.38
CA ALA A 56 -19.67 9.68 -3.72
C ALA A 56 -19.27 9.28 -2.28
N SER A 57 -17.98 9.39 -1.94
CA SER A 57 -17.48 9.11 -0.59
C SER A 57 -17.73 10.25 0.42
N LEU A 58 -17.86 11.50 -0.07
CA LEU A 58 -18.05 12.71 0.74
C LEU A 58 -19.25 12.69 1.72
N PRO A 59 -20.44 12.15 1.37
CA PRO A 59 -21.55 12.07 2.31
C PRO A 59 -21.42 10.95 3.33
N VAL A 60 -20.44 10.05 3.20
CA VAL A 60 -20.27 8.86 4.04
C VAL A 60 -19.16 9.05 5.07
N PHE A 61 -18.05 9.67 4.67
CA PHE A 61 -16.86 9.81 5.51
C PHE A 61 -16.56 11.25 5.89
N CYS A 62 -15.98 11.43 7.08
CA CYS A 62 -15.53 12.73 7.58
C CYS A 62 -14.48 13.32 6.64
N SER A 63 -14.69 14.56 6.18
CA SER A 63 -13.79 15.26 5.25
C SER A 63 -12.43 15.65 5.86
N ARG A 64 -12.20 15.34 7.14
CA ARG A 64 -10.91 15.53 7.82
C ARG A 64 -10.23 14.22 8.18
N CYS A 65 -10.90 13.37 8.94
CA CYS A 65 -10.29 12.15 9.48
C CYS A 65 -10.72 10.87 8.75
N PHE A 66 -11.64 10.96 7.79
CA PHE A 66 -12.16 9.82 7.03
C PHE A 66 -12.77 8.70 7.88
N ARG A 67 -13.17 9.00 9.13
CA ARG A 67 -14.08 8.14 9.88
C ARG A 67 -15.47 8.14 9.28
N VAL A 68 -16.21 7.08 9.49
CA VAL A 68 -17.65 7.03 9.17
C VAL A 68 -18.36 8.20 9.85
N LEU A 69 -19.21 8.91 9.11
CA LEU A 69 -19.98 10.02 9.64
C LEU A 69 -21.07 9.53 10.59
N PRO A 70 -21.33 10.24 11.70
CA PRO A 70 -22.48 9.97 12.54
C PRO A 70 -23.78 10.39 11.83
N SER A 71 -24.93 10.00 12.39
CA SER A 71 -26.26 10.35 11.86
C SER A 71 -26.50 11.85 11.71
N GLN A 72 -25.89 12.67 12.57
CA GLN A 72 -25.96 14.13 12.52
C GLN A 72 -24.54 14.73 12.42
N PRO A 73 -23.97 14.80 11.20
CA PRO A 73 -22.63 15.35 11.01
C PRO A 73 -22.67 16.88 10.96
N PHE A 74 -21.55 17.52 11.34
CA PHE A 74 -21.35 18.95 11.14
C PHE A 74 -21.10 19.23 9.67
N ARG A 75 -21.60 20.35 9.15
CA ARG A 75 -21.36 20.79 7.76
C ARG A 75 -20.35 21.93 7.72
N CYS A 76 -19.51 21.94 6.70
CA CYS A 76 -18.63 23.06 6.43
C CYS A 76 -19.47 24.34 6.24
N PRO A 77 -19.18 25.44 6.95
CA PRO A 77 -19.93 26.69 6.82
C PRO A 77 -19.62 27.42 5.50
N SER A 78 -18.52 27.09 4.83
CA SER A 78 -18.09 27.76 3.60
C SER A 78 -18.62 27.07 2.35
N CYS A 79 -18.37 25.77 2.17
CA CYS A 79 -18.78 25.05 0.96
C CYS A 79 -20.12 24.33 1.10
N HIS A 80 -20.61 24.10 2.33
CA HIS A 80 -21.81 23.31 2.65
C HIS A 80 -21.82 21.84 2.16
N VAL A 81 -20.75 21.40 1.48
CA VAL A 81 -20.58 20.04 0.95
C VAL A 81 -19.85 19.15 1.95
N ALA A 82 -18.68 19.58 2.42
CA ALA A 82 -17.85 18.81 3.33
C ALA A 82 -18.55 18.60 4.68
N ARG A 83 -18.37 17.42 5.25
CA ARG A 83 -19.03 16.98 6.48
C ARG A 83 -18.00 16.47 7.49
N PHE A 84 -18.26 16.68 8.78
CA PHE A 84 -17.34 16.32 9.85
C PHE A 84 -18.02 15.54 10.96
N CYS A 85 -17.32 14.55 11.51
CA CYS A 85 -17.84 13.70 12.58
C CYS A 85 -17.85 14.37 13.96
N SER A 86 -17.13 15.49 14.13
CA SER A 86 -17.00 16.18 15.42
C SER A 86 -16.69 17.67 15.24
N ALA A 87 -16.94 18.46 16.29
CA ALA A 87 -16.54 19.87 16.34
C ALA A 87 -15.02 20.06 16.19
N ARG A 88 -14.21 19.14 16.73
CA ARG A 88 -12.74 19.13 16.54
C ARG A 88 -12.37 18.99 15.06
N CYS A 89 -13.00 18.05 14.35
CA CYS A 89 -12.75 17.88 12.91
C CYS A 89 -13.22 19.09 12.09
N LEU A 90 -14.34 19.71 12.45
CA LEU A 90 -14.81 20.95 11.82
C LEU A 90 -13.80 22.09 12.02
N PHE A 91 -13.28 22.25 13.24
CA PHE A 91 -12.29 23.27 13.57
C PHE A 91 -10.97 23.08 12.81
N LEU A 92 -10.49 21.84 12.69
CA LEU A 92 -9.29 21.50 11.90
C LEU A 92 -9.51 21.59 10.39
N SER A 93 -10.77 21.71 9.94
CA SER A 93 -11.20 21.90 8.56
C SER A 93 -10.67 20.85 7.58
N HIS A 94 -10.74 21.16 6.29
CA HIS A 94 -10.28 20.36 5.15
C HIS A 94 -9.51 21.26 4.16
N PRO A 95 -8.83 20.70 3.14
CA PRO A 95 -7.98 21.49 2.24
C PRO A 95 -8.72 22.68 1.61
N ALA A 96 -8.11 23.88 1.65
CA ALA A 96 -8.79 25.13 1.33
C ALA A 96 -9.21 25.24 -0.16
N LEU A 97 -8.35 24.81 -1.08
CA LEU A 97 -8.69 24.81 -2.51
C LEU A 97 -9.80 23.81 -2.80
N LEU A 98 -9.74 22.62 -2.18
CA LEU A 98 -10.80 21.64 -2.26
C LEU A 98 -12.13 22.21 -1.73
N CYS A 99 -12.10 22.92 -0.61
CA CYS A 99 -13.28 23.60 -0.06
C CYS A 99 -13.93 24.54 -1.07
N HIS A 100 -13.14 25.36 -1.77
CA HIS A 100 -13.66 26.28 -2.77
C HIS A 100 -14.27 25.54 -3.97
N ALA A 101 -13.59 24.50 -4.46
CA ALA A 101 -13.95 23.79 -5.68
C ALA A 101 -15.11 22.79 -5.53
N LEU A 102 -15.35 22.25 -4.33
CA LEU A 102 -16.32 21.17 -4.10
C LEU A 102 -17.76 21.45 -4.62
N PRO A 103 -18.36 22.64 -4.43
CA PRO A 103 -19.68 22.93 -4.98
C PRO A 103 -19.72 22.80 -6.50
N SER A 104 -18.71 23.36 -7.17
CA SER A 104 -18.56 23.30 -8.63
C SER A 104 -18.31 21.88 -9.12
N LEU A 105 -17.50 21.09 -8.42
CA LEU A 105 -17.24 19.69 -8.75
C LEU A 105 -18.50 18.81 -8.67
N ILE A 106 -19.39 19.06 -7.71
CA ILE A 106 -20.64 18.28 -7.56
C ILE A 106 -21.67 18.65 -8.61
N SER A 107 -21.77 19.93 -8.99
CA SER A 107 -22.73 20.38 -10.00
C SER A 107 -22.22 20.29 -11.44
N GLY A 108 -20.90 20.25 -11.61
CA GLY A 108 -20.22 20.30 -12.88
C GLY A 108 -20.04 18.94 -13.52
N ASN A 109 -19.70 18.94 -14.80
CA ASN A 109 -19.26 17.77 -15.52
C ASN A 109 -17.77 17.94 -15.80
N VAL A 110 -16.93 17.31 -14.98
CA VAL A 110 -15.48 17.27 -15.14
C VAL A 110 -15.05 15.90 -15.61
N THR A 111 -13.95 15.85 -16.36
CA THR A 111 -13.47 14.62 -17.00
C THR A 111 -12.87 13.65 -15.96
N TRP A 112 -12.07 14.17 -15.03
CA TRP A 112 -11.36 13.38 -14.02
C TRP A 112 -11.59 13.91 -12.60
N PRO A 113 -12.77 13.69 -12.00
CA PRO A 113 -13.11 14.23 -10.69
C PRO A 113 -12.14 13.75 -9.59
N ASP A 114 -11.71 12.49 -9.64
CA ASP A 114 -10.87 11.90 -8.58
C ASP A 114 -9.43 12.46 -8.60
N ASP A 115 -8.88 12.68 -9.80
CA ASP A 115 -7.58 13.32 -9.98
C ASP A 115 -7.62 14.79 -9.52
N LEU A 116 -8.73 15.49 -9.75
CA LEU A 116 -8.95 16.85 -9.25
C LEU A 116 -9.07 16.89 -7.71
N LEU A 117 -9.72 15.91 -7.08
CA LEU A 117 -9.77 15.79 -5.61
C LEU A 117 -8.37 15.69 -5.00
N PHE A 118 -7.49 14.90 -5.62
CA PHE A 118 -6.09 14.81 -5.23
C PHE A 118 -5.37 16.14 -5.46
N LEU A 119 -5.41 16.71 -6.67
CA LEU A 119 -4.65 17.90 -7.02
C LEU A 119 -5.03 19.11 -6.16
N LEU A 120 -6.33 19.34 -5.92
CA LEU A 120 -6.80 20.41 -5.03
C LEU A 120 -6.31 20.21 -3.59
N SER A 121 -6.20 18.97 -3.14
CA SER A 121 -5.66 18.63 -1.82
C SER A 121 -4.14 18.83 -1.77
N ALA A 122 -3.40 18.40 -2.80
CA ALA A 122 -1.95 18.52 -2.90
C ALA A 122 -1.50 19.98 -3.01
N TYR A 123 -2.15 20.79 -3.85
CA TYR A 123 -1.84 22.23 -3.96
C TYR A 123 -2.24 23.05 -2.73
N SER A 124 -3.04 22.49 -1.82
CA SER A 124 -3.34 23.10 -0.52
C SER A 124 -2.26 22.82 0.54
N LEU A 125 -1.24 22.01 0.24
CA LEU A 125 -0.19 21.67 1.19
C LEU A 125 0.77 22.84 1.46
N PRO A 126 1.37 22.91 2.66
CA PRO A 126 2.52 23.77 2.90
C PRO A 126 3.68 23.43 1.95
N SER A 127 4.52 24.42 1.64
CA SER A 127 5.63 24.28 0.69
C SER A 127 6.56 23.11 0.99
N SER A 128 6.90 22.87 2.27
CA SER A 128 7.75 21.75 2.68
C SER A 128 7.13 20.38 2.36
N SER A 129 5.84 20.22 2.63
CA SER A 129 5.11 18.97 2.37
C SER A 129 4.89 18.74 0.87
N LEU A 130 4.66 19.81 0.10
CA LEU A 130 4.57 19.74 -1.36
C LEU A 130 5.91 19.30 -1.97
N LEU A 131 7.03 19.85 -1.50
CA LEU A 131 8.36 19.43 -1.96
C LEU A 131 8.69 17.98 -1.58
N GLN A 132 8.26 17.53 -0.40
CA GLN A 132 8.37 16.12 0.00
C GLN A 132 7.56 15.21 -0.92
N LEU A 133 6.32 15.58 -1.22
CA LEU A 133 5.48 14.84 -2.16
C LEU A 133 6.15 14.80 -3.54
N LEU A 134 6.65 15.93 -4.04
CA LEU A 134 7.37 16.01 -5.32
C LEU A 134 8.68 15.20 -5.35
N SER A 135 9.26 14.88 -4.20
CA SER A 135 10.46 14.03 -4.10
C SER A 135 10.18 12.52 -4.25
N LEU A 136 8.91 12.11 -4.25
CA LEU A 136 8.53 10.70 -4.43
C LEU A 136 8.85 10.20 -5.83
N HIS A 137 9.06 8.90 -5.95
CA HIS A 137 9.36 8.26 -7.24
C HIS A 137 8.13 8.27 -8.15
N SER A 138 8.32 8.29 -9.47
CA SER A 138 7.21 8.12 -10.42
C SER A 138 7.73 7.63 -11.75
N ASN A 139 7.05 6.64 -12.31
CA ASN A 139 7.32 6.08 -13.65
C ASN A 139 6.12 6.25 -14.60
N SER A 140 4.94 6.60 -14.09
CA SER A 140 3.73 6.79 -14.89
C SER A 140 3.87 7.98 -15.84
N ARG A 141 3.50 7.77 -17.10
CA ARG A 141 3.47 8.82 -18.13
C ARG A 141 2.04 9.02 -18.60
N PHE A 142 1.58 10.26 -18.52
CA PHE A 142 0.33 10.71 -19.12
C PHE A 142 0.63 11.36 -20.46
N SER A 143 -0.35 11.40 -21.36
CA SER A 143 -0.20 12.19 -22.60
C SER A 143 -0.28 13.69 -22.26
N ASP A 144 0.48 14.50 -23.00
CA ASP A 144 0.51 15.95 -22.81
C ASP A 144 -0.90 16.56 -22.95
N GLU A 145 -1.68 16.09 -23.92
CA GLU A 145 -3.08 16.51 -24.13
C GLU A 145 -3.96 16.27 -22.90
N SER A 146 -3.85 15.11 -22.26
CA SER A 146 -4.66 14.80 -21.06
C SER A 146 -4.27 15.71 -19.89
N ILE A 147 -2.97 15.99 -19.73
CA ILE A 147 -2.47 16.88 -18.69
C ILE A 147 -2.91 18.32 -18.92
N GLU A 148 -2.92 18.80 -20.18
CA GLU A 148 -3.39 20.14 -20.51
C GLU A 148 -4.88 20.32 -20.19
N ILE A 149 -5.72 19.34 -20.54
CA ILE A 149 -7.14 19.35 -20.20
C ILE A 149 -7.32 19.35 -18.68
N LEU A 150 -6.64 18.45 -17.96
CA LEU A 150 -6.73 18.34 -16.50
C LEU A 150 -6.27 19.62 -15.80
N HIS A 151 -5.16 20.22 -16.25
CA HIS A 151 -4.65 21.45 -15.69
C HIS A 151 -5.58 22.65 -15.96
N SER A 152 -6.20 22.69 -17.13
CA SER A 152 -7.22 23.69 -17.48
C SER A 152 -8.46 23.56 -16.58
N GLU A 153 -8.99 22.34 -16.41
CA GLU A 153 -10.10 22.05 -15.49
C GLU A 153 -9.74 22.48 -14.06
N LEU A 154 -8.56 22.09 -13.58
CA LEU A 154 -8.07 22.49 -12.26
C LEU A 154 -7.99 24.01 -12.13
N SER A 155 -7.43 24.71 -13.11
CA SER A 155 -7.31 26.17 -13.12
C SER A 155 -8.68 26.86 -13.07
N SER A 156 -9.69 26.30 -13.73
CA SER A 156 -11.06 26.84 -13.72
C SER A 156 -11.75 26.73 -12.36
N LEU A 157 -11.29 25.79 -11.52
CA LEU A 157 -11.80 25.53 -10.17
C LEU A 157 -11.08 26.35 -9.09
N LEU A 158 -10.01 27.08 -9.43
CA LEU A 158 -9.29 27.91 -8.47
C LEU A 158 -10.00 29.27 -8.24
N PRO A 159 -9.90 29.84 -7.03
CA PRO A 159 -10.32 31.22 -6.80
C PRO A 159 -9.54 32.18 -7.71
N SER A 160 -10.20 33.20 -8.27
CA SER A 160 -9.60 34.12 -9.25
C SER A 160 -8.37 34.91 -8.76
N ASN A 161 -8.15 34.98 -7.45
CA ASN A 161 -7.05 35.69 -6.80
C ASN A 161 -6.01 34.76 -6.14
N VAL A 162 -6.10 33.45 -6.37
CA VAL A 162 -5.21 32.45 -5.76
C VAL A 162 -4.51 31.65 -6.84
N VAL A 163 -3.19 31.76 -6.89
CA VAL A 163 -2.33 30.88 -7.69
C VAL A 163 -1.51 30.04 -6.70
N PRO A 164 -1.69 28.71 -6.68
CA PRO A 164 -0.92 27.84 -5.81
C PRO A 164 0.58 27.94 -6.09
N LEU A 165 1.39 27.59 -5.10
CA LEU A 165 2.83 27.52 -5.28
C LEU A 165 3.19 26.44 -6.32
N HIS A 166 4.16 26.75 -7.20
CA HIS A 166 4.58 25.88 -8.30
C HIS A 166 3.45 25.45 -9.25
N PHE A 167 2.36 26.23 -9.35
CA PHE A 167 1.24 25.90 -10.22
C PHE A 167 1.62 25.98 -11.70
N SER A 168 1.78 24.82 -12.34
CA SER A 168 2.08 24.67 -13.77
C SER A 168 1.59 23.33 -14.29
N THR A 169 1.54 23.16 -15.62
CA THR A 169 1.27 21.87 -16.27
C THR A 169 2.31 20.82 -15.90
N GLU A 170 3.59 21.20 -15.83
CA GLU A 170 4.70 20.33 -15.43
C GLU A 170 4.53 19.81 -13.98
N THR A 171 4.24 20.70 -13.03
CA THR A 171 3.99 20.29 -11.64
C THR A 171 2.74 19.42 -11.55
N THR A 172 1.68 19.74 -12.31
CA THR A 172 0.44 18.96 -12.33
C THR A 172 0.69 17.53 -12.84
N SER A 173 1.44 17.39 -13.93
CA SER A 173 1.91 16.10 -14.44
C SER A 173 2.72 15.33 -13.39
N SER A 174 3.70 16.01 -12.77
CA SER A 174 4.54 15.42 -11.73
C SER A 174 3.74 14.91 -10.53
N LEU A 175 2.76 15.69 -10.05
CA LEU A 175 1.91 15.32 -8.92
C LEU A 175 1.05 14.09 -9.23
N ILE A 176 0.39 14.07 -10.39
CA ILE A 176 -0.47 12.94 -10.77
C ILE A 176 0.34 11.67 -10.97
N SER A 177 1.50 11.74 -11.64
CA SER A 177 2.38 10.57 -11.77
C SER A 177 2.83 10.04 -10.41
N LYS A 178 3.08 10.92 -9.43
CA LYS A 178 3.44 10.50 -8.07
C LYS A 178 2.28 9.90 -7.32
N GLU A 179 1.06 10.41 -7.50
CA GLU A 179 -0.14 9.79 -6.96
C GLU A 179 -0.30 8.36 -7.46
N LYS A 180 -0.25 8.12 -8.78
CA LYS A 180 -0.45 6.77 -9.34
C LYS A 180 0.55 5.74 -8.84
N ASN A 181 1.81 6.13 -8.59
CA ASN A 181 2.83 5.19 -8.14
C ASN A 181 2.94 5.06 -6.61
N ASN A 182 2.38 5.99 -5.82
CA ASN A 182 2.63 6.07 -4.37
C ASN A 182 1.36 6.20 -3.54
N SER A 183 0.17 6.24 -4.13
CA SER A 183 -1.07 6.36 -3.38
C SER A 183 -1.44 5.04 -2.72
N PHE A 184 -1.91 5.15 -1.49
CA PHE A 184 -2.41 4.04 -0.70
C PHE A 184 -3.90 4.23 -0.46
N ALA A 185 -4.69 3.22 -0.80
CA ALA A 185 -6.10 3.19 -0.46
C ALA A 185 -6.27 3.01 1.06
N LEU A 186 -7.07 3.88 1.68
CA LEU A 186 -7.68 3.60 2.98
C LEU A 186 -8.94 2.79 2.68
N VAL A 187 -8.94 1.51 3.03
CA VAL A 187 -10.04 0.60 2.67
C VAL A 187 -11.17 0.66 3.69
N ILE A 188 -12.37 0.30 3.24
CA ILE A 188 -13.49 0.01 4.13
C ILE A 188 -13.30 -1.44 4.60
N PRO A 189 -13.17 -1.71 5.92
CA PRO A 189 -12.94 -3.07 6.41
C PRO A 189 -13.98 -4.05 5.87
N MET A 190 -13.54 -5.21 5.38
CA MET A 190 -14.41 -6.30 4.91
C MET A 190 -15.04 -7.07 6.08
N ASN A 191 -15.48 -6.34 7.10
CA ASN A 191 -16.14 -6.93 8.26
C ASN A 191 -17.65 -6.77 8.09
N PRO A 192 -18.43 -7.87 8.09
CA PRO A 192 -19.88 -7.82 7.91
C PRO A 192 -20.61 -7.00 8.99
N LYS A 193 -19.98 -6.73 10.16
CA LYS A 193 -20.51 -5.78 11.15
C LYS A 193 -20.48 -4.32 10.68
N PHE A 194 -19.70 -4.00 9.64
CA PHE A 194 -19.49 -2.67 9.07
C PHE A 194 -20.01 -2.58 7.63
N GLU A 195 -21.01 -3.38 7.25
CA GLU A 195 -21.86 -3.27 6.03
C GLU A 195 -22.55 -1.90 5.84
N VAL A 196 -22.14 -0.88 6.59
CA VAL A 196 -22.88 0.33 6.91
C VAL A 196 -22.84 1.37 5.77
N CYS A 197 -22.00 1.22 4.75
CA CYS A 197 -21.72 2.36 3.88
C CYS A 197 -22.28 2.28 2.45
N GLY A 198 -22.73 1.13 1.94
CA GLY A 198 -23.27 1.03 0.57
C GLY A 198 -22.31 1.48 -0.55
N VAL A 199 -21.04 1.73 -0.22
CA VAL A 199 -19.96 2.13 -1.13
C VAL A 199 -18.91 1.03 -1.07
N ALA A 200 -18.68 0.34 -2.18
CA ALA A 200 -17.59 -0.62 -2.32
C ALA A 200 -16.28 0.12 -2.61
N GLY A 201 -15.16 -0.37 -2.06
CA GLY A 201 -13.81 0.13 -2.37
C GLY A 201 -13.16 0.96 -1.25
N ALA A 202 -12.44 2.02 -1.65
CA ALA A 202 -11.69 2.87 -0.74
C ALA A 202 -12.55 4.02 -0.18
N ARG A 203 -12.31 4.42 1.08
CA ARG A 203 -12.89 5.64 1.67
C ARG A 203 -12.12 6.90 1.25
N ALA A 204 -10.83 6.74 1.02
CA ALA A 204 -9.87 7.79 0.73
C ALA A 204 -8.61 7.17 0.13
N TYR A 205 -7.78 8.03 -0.46
CA TYR A 205 -6.40 7.70 -0.81
C TYR A 205 -5.47 8.66 -0.08
N GLY A 206 -4.24 8.21 0.21
CA GLY A 206 -3.22 9.08 0.77
C GLY A 206 -1.82 8.75 0.28
N LEU A 207 -0.95 9.75 0.30
CA LEU A 207 0.48 9.60 0.01
C LEU A 207 1.25 9.76 1.32
N TYR A 208 2.19 8.85 1.56
CA TYR A 208 2.86 8.67 2.85
C TYR A 208 4.36 8.60 2.60
N LEU A 209 5.11 9.57 3.15
CA LEU A 209 6.51 9.76 2.77
C LEU A 209 7.36 8.52 3.02
N TRP A 210 7.27 7.94 4.22
CA TRP A 210 8.12 6.82 4.61
C TRP A 210 7.59 5.49 4.09
N SER A 211 6.27 5.34 4.02
CA SER A 211 5.63 4.15 3.47
C SER A 211 5.95 3.99 1.98
N SER A 212 6.10 5.08 1.24
CA SER A 212 6.54 5.09 -0.17
C SER A 212 8.03 4.74 -0.36
N MET A 213 8.82 4.58 0.69
CA MET A 213 10.22 4.13 0.64
C MET A 213 10.36 2.63 0.91
N LEU A 214 9.26 1.93 1.24
CA LEU A 214 9.26 0.50 1.47
C LEU A 214 9.12 -0.23 0.14
N ASN A 215 10.18 -0.85 -0.34
CA ASN A 215 10.13 -1.57 -1.61
C ASN A 215 9.28 -2.84 -1.56
N HIS A 216 8.94 -3.35 -2.75
CA HIS A 216 8.17 -4.57 -2.90
C HIS A 216 8.98 -5.84 -2.64
N ASP A 217 8.43 -6.77 -1.85
CA ASP A 217 8.79 -8.18 -1.91
C ASP A 217 7.51 -9.03 -1.94
N CYS A 218 7.51 -10.16 -2.67
CA CYS A 218 6.36 -11.07 -2.70
C CYS A 218 6.21 -11.87 -1.40
N LEU A 219 7.29 -11.99 -0.61
CA LEU A 219 7.31 -12.48 0.77
C LEU A 219 7.84 -11.36 1.68
N PRO A 220 7.04 -10.33 1.96
CA PRO A 220 7.50 -9.19 2.73
C PRO A 220 7.85 -9.58 4.17
N ASN A 221 8.65 -8.74 4.84
CA ASN A 221 8.98 -8.92 6.24
C ASN A 221 8.15 -8.02 7.17
N VAL A 222 7.41 -7.05 6.61
CA VAL A 222 6.42 -6.25 7.32
C VAL A 222 5.08 -6.24 6.59
N CYS A 223 4.00 -6.02 7.34
CA CYS A 223 2.69 -5.75 6.74
C CYS A 223 2.01 -4.54 7.40
N ARG A 224 1.16 -3.88 6.61
CA ARG A 224 0.42 -2.67 6.97
C ARG A 224 -0.85 -3.02 7.74
N PHE A 225 -1.10 -2.33 8.84
CA PHE A 225 -2.36 -2.34 9.59
C PHE A 225 -3.03 -0.97 9.56
N ASP A 226 -4.33 -1.00 9.23
CA ASP A 226 -5.19 0.17 9.18
C ASP A 226 -6.19 0.09 10.33
N TYR A 227 -6.00 0.91 11.36
CA TYR A 227 -6.95 0.98 12.49
C TYR A 227 -7.98 2.08 12.27
N VAL A 228 -8.62 2.04 11.11
CA VAL A 228 -9.69 2.97 10.73
C VAL A 228 -10.91 2.78 11.63
N ASP A 229 -11.57 3.88 11.96
CA ASP A 229 -12.73 3.97 12.86
C ASP A 229 -12.47 3.55 14.32
N ASP A 230 -11.21 3.30 14.70
CA ASP A 230 -10.82 3.12 16.10
C ASP A 230 -10.97 4.44 16.87
N LEU A 231 -11.90 4.47 17.83
CA LEU A 231 -12.19 5.63 18.66
C LEU A 231 -11.13 5.90 19.73
N HIS A 232 -10.27 4.92 20.04
CA HIS A 232 -9.18 5.07 21.00
C HIS A 232 -7.94 5.75 20.40
N ARG A 233 -7.90 5.88 19.07
CA ARG A 233 -6.79 6.52 18.35
C ARG A 233 -7.15 7.96 18.00
N GLU A 234 -6.19 8.87 18.13
CA GLU A 234 -6.40 10.25 17.66
C GLU A 234 -6.36 10.33 16.13
N ASN A 235 -5.37 9.69 15.51
CA ASN A 235 -5.13 9.71 14.07
C ASN A 235 -5.72 8.47 13.39
N ASN A 236 -6.77 8.69 12.60
CA ASN A 236 -7.50 7.65 11.88
C ASN A 236 -6.84 7.24 10.55
N THR A 237 -5.89 8.05 10.08
CA THR A 237 -5.25 7.91 8.77
C THR A 237 -3.77 7.57 8.90
N ASP A 238 -3.30 7.15 10.07
CA ASP A 238 -1.92 6.70 10.21
C ASP A 238 -1.82 5.24 9.78
N PHE A 239 -0.74 4.90 9.08
CA PHE A 239 -0.38 3.52 8.81
C PHE A 239 0.60 3.01 9.85
N ILE A 240 0.43 1.73 10.21
CA ILE A 240 1.33 1.02 11.10
C ILE A 240 1.86 -0.20 10.37
N PHE A 241 3.18 -0.30 10.23
CA PHE A 241 3.84 -1.48 9.73
C PHE A 241 4.39 -2.29 10.89
N ARG A 242 3.99 -3.57 10.96
CA ARG A 242 4.48 -4.52 11.95
C ARG A 242 5.33 -5.59 11.28
N ALA A 243 6.38 -6.01 11.96
CA ALA A 243 7.21 -7.13 11.53
C ALA A 243 6.43 -8.45 11.59
N LEU A 244 6.48 -9.24 10.53
CA LEU A 244 5.85 -10.57 10.48
C LEU A 244 6.66 -11.60 11.28
N HIS A 245 7.98 -11.53 11.16
CA HIS A 245 8.95 -12.40 11.82
C HIS A 245 10.15 -11.57 12.31
N GLU A 246 11.15 -12.24 12.88
CA GLU A 246 12.40 -11.57 13.28
C GLU A 246 13.13 -11.01 12.05
N ILE A 247 13.69 -9.80 12.19
CA ILE A 247 14.45 -9.13 11.14
C ILE A 247 15.80 -8.73 11.73
N LYS A 248 16.90 -9.19 11.11
CA LYS A 248 18.26 -8.85 11.54
C LYS A 248 18.60 -7.39 11.18
N GLU A 249 19.64 -6.85 11.82
CA GLU A 249 20.19 -5.53 11.47
C GLU A 249 20.67 -5.50 10.01
N GLY A 250 20.48 -4.37 9.33
CA GLY A 250 20.92 -4.15 7.95
C GLY A 250 20.02 -4.77 6.88
N ILE A 251 18.96 -5.48 7.26
CA ILE A 251 17.99 -6.05 6.33
C ILE A 251 17.04 -4.96 5.84
N GLU A 252 16.72 -5.00 4.55
CA GLU A 252 15.74 -4.09 3.93
C GLU A 252 14.33 -4.43 4.38
N ILE A 253 13.55 -3.40 4.72
CA ILE A 253 12.14 -3.54 5.05
C ILE A 253 11.33 -3.47 3.76
N CYS A 254 10.60 -4.55 3.49
CA CYS A 254 9.78 -4.70 2.30
C CYS A 254 8.32 -4.97 2.69
N THR A 255 7.39 -4.41 1.92
CA THR A 255 5.96 -4.74 1.96
C THR A 255 5.53 -5.33 0.62
N SER A 256 4.38 -6.00 0.52
CA SER A 256 3.86 -6.42 -0.79
C SER A 256 3.00 -5.31 -1.41
N TYR A 257 3.21 -5.02 -2.70
CA TYR A 257 2.40 -4.08 -3.48
C TYR A 257 1.21 -4.76 -4.15
N VAL A 258 1.27 -6.09 -4.26
CA VAL A 258 0.25 -6.93 -4.90
C VAL A 258 -0.29 -7.94 -3.90
N GLY A 259 -1.50 -8.46 -4.15
CA GLY A 259 -2.08 -9.52 -3.31
C GLY A 259 -1.18 -10.75 -3.28
N VAL A 260 -0.83 -11.22 -2.08
CA VAL A 260 0.13 -12.33 -1.88
C VAL A 260 -0.36 -13.67 -2.43
N THR A 261 -1.67 -13.87 -2.48
CA THR A 261 -2.33 -15.07 -3.05
C THR A 261 -2.30 -15.13 -4.58
N ARG A 262 -1.81 -14.08 -5.25
CA ARG A 262 -1.71 -14.06 -6.72
C ARG A 262 -0.55 -14.93 -7.20
N GLY A 263 -0.77 -15.66 -8.30
CA GLY A 263 0.28 -16.45 -8.96
C GLY A 263 1.34 -15.61 -9.67
N TYR A 264 2.49 -16.23 -9.96
CA TYR A 264 3.69 -15.58 -10.53
C TYR A 264 3.41 -14.59 -11.66
N ARG A 265 2.77 -15.07 -12.75
CA ARG A 265 2.54 -14.30 -13.97
C ARG A 265 1.74 -13.02 -13.69
N GLU A 266 0.71 -13.12 -12.85
CA GLU A 266 -0.13 -11.99 -12.50
C GLU A 266 0.62 -10.98 -11.62
N ARG A 267 1.46 -11.45 -10.68
CA ARG A 267 2.30 -10.55 -9.87
C ARG A 267 3.28 -9.79 -10.76
N GLN A 268 4.05 -10.47 -11.61
CA GLN A 268 5.01 -9.83 -12.53
C GLN A 268 4.34 -8.83 -13.47
N ARG A 269 3.20 -9.22 -14.08
CA ARG A 269 2.44 -8.35 -14.98
C ARG A 269 2.01 -7.05 -14.29
N ARG A 270 1.41 -7.13 -13.10
CA ARG A 270 0.99 -5.94 -12.33
C ARG A 270 2.15 -5.07 -11.89
N LEU A 271 3.23 -5.68 -11.41
CA LEU A 271 4.41 -4.91 -10.99
C LEU A 271 5.05 -4.16 -12.17
N MET A 272 5.03 -4.75 -13.36
CA MET A 272 5.47 -4.08 -14.57
C MET A 272 4.50 -2.97 -15.00
N GLU A 273 3.19 -3.24 -15.07
CA GLU A 273 2.19 -2.27 -15.52
C GLU A 273 2.04 -1.08 -14.57
N ASP A 274 1.94 -1.34 -13.26
CA ASP A 274 1.61 -0.32 -12.25
C ASP A 274 2.87 0.39 -11.71
N TYR A 275 4.03 -0.27 -11.69
CA TYR A 275 5.25 0.24 -11.06
C TYR A 275 6.49 0.25 -11.98
N GLY A 276 6.44 -0.43 -13.13
CA GLY A 276 7.51 -0.42 -14.13
C GLY A 276 8.75 -1.24 -13.76
N PHE A 277 8.61 -2.32 -12.99
CA PHE A 277 9.74 -3.20 -12.66
C PHE A 277 9.38 -4.70 -12.64
N LYS A 278 10.39 -5.55 -12.85
CA LYS A 278 10.31 -7.01 -12.70
C LYS A 278 10.78 -7.39 -11.29
N CYS A 279 10.02 -8.22 -10.58
CA CYS A 279 10.41 -8.66 -9.25
C CYS A 279 11.35 -9.87 -9.31
N GLU A 280 12.44 -9.81 -8.55
CA GLU A 280 13.47 -10.86 -8.48
C GLU A 280 13.67 -11.38 -7.04
N CYS A 281 12.63 -11.26 -6.20
CA CYS A 281 12.64 -11.87 -4.86
C CYS A 281 12.74 -13.40 -4.94
N ASN A 282 13.09 -14.06 -3.84
CA ASN A 282 13.28 -15.51 -3.80
C ASN A 282 12.07 -16.27 -4.34
N ARG A 283 10.85 -15.87 -3.94
CA ARG A 283 9.62 -16.46 -4.48
C ARG A 283 9.50 -16.39 -5.99
N CYS A 284 9.86 -15.25 -6.58
CA CYS A 284 9.79 -15.09 -8.02
C CYS A 284 10.88 -15.87 -8.76
N LYS A 285 12.06 -16.07 -8.15
CA LYS A 285 13.13 -16.89 -8.72
C LYS A 285 12.72 -18.36 -8.75
N LEU A 286 12.19 -18.87 -7.65
CA LEU A 286 11.75 -20.26 -7.52
C LEU A 286 10.57 -20.57 -8.43
N GLU A 287 9.50 -19.74 -8.37
CA GLU A 287 8.34 -19.91 -9.25
C GLU A 287 8.67 -19.72 -10.75
N SER A 288 9.80 -19.08 -11.10
CA SER A 288 10.26 -19.00 -12.49
C SER A 288 10.98 -20.27 -12.96
N GLN A 289 11.76 -20.92 -12.08
CA GLN A 289 12.50 -22.14 -12.37
C GLN A 289 11.58 -23.35 -12.53
N LEU A 290 10.56 -23.47 -11.66
CA LEU A 290 9.54 -24.53 -11.77
C LEU A 290 8.84 -24.53 -13.15
N LYS A 291 8.75 -23.38 -13.82
CA LYS A 291 8.18 -23.30 -15.17
C LYS A 291 9.16 -23.69 -16.27
N GLU A 292 10.45 -23.45 -16.07
CA GLU A 292 11.47 -23.88 -17.03
C GLU A 292 11.55 -25.41 -17.01
N ASN A 293 11.54 -26.02 -15.82
CA ASN A 293 11.55 -27.47 -15.66
C ASN A 293 10.29 -28.16 -16.20
N GLN A 294 9.09 -27.61 -15.96
CA GLN A 294 7.84 -28.18 -16.51
C GLN A 294 7.78 -28.17 -18.04
N VAL A 295 8.38 -27.16 -18.69
CA VAL A 295 8.45 -27.11 -20.16
C VAL A 295 9.51 -28.08 -20.68
N GLU A 296 10.64 -28.21 -19.98
CA GLU A 296 11.68 -29.20 -20.32
C GLU A 296 11.19 -30.65 -20.13
N GLU A 297 10.38 -30.93 -19.11
CA GLU A 297 9.76 -32.26 -18.89
C GLU A 297 8.70 -32.57 -19.96
N GLU A 298 7.81 -31.63 -20.29
CA GLU A 298 6.83 -31.79 -21.38
C GLU A 298 7.51 -31.98 -22.75
N GLU A 299 8.61 -31.26 -23.04
CA GLU A 299 9.40 -31.44 -24.27
C GLU A 299 10.20 -32.76 -24.28
N ALA A 300 10.66 -33.26 -23.13
CA ALA A 300 11.37 -34.54 -23.01
C ALA A 300 10.43 -35.76 -23.09
N GLU A 301 9.15 -35.60 -22.70
CA GLU A 301 8.12 -36.62 -22.88
C GLU A 301 7.66 -36.71 -24.35
N GLU A 302 7.53 -35.57 -25.05
CA GLU A 302 7.22 -35.57 -26.50
C GLU A 302 8.34 -36.20 -27.36
N ASP A 303 9.62 -36.09 -26.95
CA ASP A 303 10.75 -36.74 -27.64
C ASP A 303 10.89 -38.25 -27.33
N ASN A 304 10.15 -38.79 -26.36
CA ASN A 304 10.16 -40.22 -26.00
C ASN A 304 8.95 -41.01 -26.52
N GLU A 305 7.97 -40.39 -27.19
CA GLU A 305 6.80 -41.09 -27.74
C GLU A 305 7.04 -41.81 -29.10
N GLU A 306 8.28 -41.86 -29.63
CA GLU A 306 8.60 -42.62 -30.86
C GLU A 306 9.07 -44.08 -30.66
N GLU A 307 9.15 -44.64 -29.44
CA GLU A 307 9.35 -46.10 -29.29
C GLU A 307 8.46 -46.78 -28.21
N GLU A 308 7.61 -47.69 -28.74
CA GLU A 308 6.94 -48.84 -28.11
C GLU A 308 5.67 -48.65 -27.25
N VAL A 309 4.55 -48.89 -27.94
CA VAL A 309 3.26 -49.34 -27.40
C VAL A 309 3.42 -50.69 -26.66
N LYS A 310 3.13 -50.74 -25.34
CA LYS A 310 2.49 -51.89 -24.66
C LYS A 310 1.92 -51.55 -23.27
N VAL A 311 0.59 -51.69 -23.22
CA VAL A 311 -0.38 -51.82 -22.12
C VAL A 311 0.17 -52.17 -20.72
N GLY A 312 -0.27 -51.39 -19.71
CA GLY A 312 -0.40 -51.83 -18.31
C GLY A 312 -1.03 -50.74 -17.44
N GLU A 313 -2.20 -51.02 -16.86
CA GLU A 313 -2.84 -50.18 -15.84
C GLU A 313 -1.91 -49.99 -14.63
N ALA A 314 -1.60 -48.76 -14.27
CA ALA A 314 -0.97 -48.41 -13.00
C ALA A 314 -1.61 -47.12 -12.49
N GLU A 315 -2.11 -47.19 -11.26
CA GLU A 315 -2.58 -46.05 -10.49
C GLU A 315 -1.39 -45.11 -10.27
N GLU A 316 -1.46 -43.87 -10.76
CA GLU A 316 -0.51 -42.82 -10.39
C GLU A 316 -0.79 -42.41 -8.94
N GLU A 317 -0.15 -43.10 -8.00
CA GLU A 317 0.28 -42.47 -6.77
C GLU A 317 1.25 -41.36 -7.17
N LEU A 318 0.85 -40.09 -6.97
CA LEU A 318 1.76 -38.94 -7.09
C LEU A 318 2.91 -39.15 -6.08
N GLU A 319 4.05 -39.64 -6.56
CA GLU A 319 5.26 -39.73 -5.76
C GLU A 319 5.68 -38.32 -5.33
N MET A 320 5.64 -38.13 -4.02
CA MET A 320 5.94 -36.89 -3.32
C MET A 320 7.46 -36.73 -3.17
N SER A 321 8.21 -36.91 -4.26
CA SER A 321 9.67 -36.84 -4.27
C SER A 321 10.14 -35.50 -4.81
N ASP A 322 10.92 -34.82 -3.97
CA ASP A 322 11.71 -33.60 -4.24
C ASP A 322 10.95 -32.27 -4.12
N ILE A 323 10.34 -32.03 -2.95
CA ILE A 323 10.10 -30.66 -2.47
C ILE A 323 11.46 -30.07 -2.10
N ASP A 324 12.03 -29.21 -2.95
CA ASP A 324 13.21 -28.42 -2.63
C ASP A 324 13.00 -27.64 -1.30
N ASP A 325 14.06 -27.48 -0.49
CA ASP A 325 14.02 -26.75 0.80
C ASP A 325 13.36 -25.35 0.69
N ASP A 326 13.49 -24.75 -0.50
CA ASP A 326 12.95 -23.45 -0.85
C ASP A 326 11.42 -23.45 -1.10
N ASP A 327 10.86 -24.55 -1.64
CA ASP A 327 9.41 -24.73 -1.82
C ASP A 327 8.72 -25.02 -0.46
N PHE A 328 9.44 -25.69 0.44
CA PHE A 328 9.04 -25.84 1.83
C PHE A 328 8.99 -24.48 2.57
N LEU A 329 9.99 -23.60 2.37
CA LEU A 329 10.03 -22.26 2.98
C LEU A 329 8.85 -21.38 2.50
N HIS A 330 8.45 -21.52 1.23
CA HIS A 330 7.25 -20.86 0.71
C HIS A 330 6.00 -21.34 1.42
N THR A 331 5.82 -22.65 1.51
CA THR A 331 4.65 -23.26 2.15
C THR A 331 4.54 -22.84 3.62
N GLU A 332 5.64 -22.92 4.39
CA GLU A 332 5.67 -22.48 5.79
C GLU A 332 5.30 -20.99 5.92
N TYR A 333 5.81 -20.13 5.03
CA TYR A 333 5.47 -18.72 5.07
C TYR A 333 3.96 -18.49 4.87
N PHE A 334 3.36 -19.19 3.90
CA PHE A 334 1.92 -19.05 3.61
C PHE A 334 1.06 -19.53 4.77
N GLU A 335 1.32 -20.72 5.28
CA GLU A 335 0.57 -21.29 6.41
C GLU A 335 0.66 -20.42 7.67
N ARG A 336 1.83 -19.84 7.91
CA ARG A 336 2.13 -19.11 9.14
C ARG A 336 1.72 -17.64 9.12
N TYR A 337 1.83 -16.98 7.97
CA TYR A 337 1.67 -15.53 7.87
C TYR A 337 0.50 -15.09 6.98
N ILE A 338 -0.20 -16.00 6.30
CA ILE A 338 -1.35 -15.64 5.45
C ILE A 338 -2.64 -16.19 6.06
N CYS A 339 -3.63 -15.30 6.24
CA CYS A 339 -4.97 -15.65 6.66
C CYS A 339 -5.80 -16.18 5.48
N ASP A 340 -6.78 -17.02 5.74
CA ASP A 340 -7.77 -17.51 4.78
C ASP A 340 -8.47 -16.39 3.97
N CYS A 341 -8.55 -15.17 4.52
CA CYS A 341 -9.09 -14.02 3.80
C CYS A 341 -8.10 -13.37 2.81
N GLY A 342 -6.89 -13.91 2.68
CA GLY A 342 -5.78 -13.39 1.86
C GLY A 342 -4.98 -12.24 2.49
N GLY A 343 -5.28 -11.87 3.74
CA GLY A 343 -4.53 -10.86 4.51
C GLY A 343 -3.34 -11.45 5.26
N TYR A 344 -2.45 -10.61 5.78
CA TYR A 344 -1.28 -11.02 6.57
C TYR A 344 -1.62 -11.16 8.05
N LEU A 345 -1.15 -12.25 8.68
CA LEU A 345 -1.18 -12.51 10.12
C LEU A 345 0.14 -12.08 10.75
N ALA A 346 0.15 -10.94 11.44
CA ALA A 346 1.31 -10.48 12.20
C ALA A 346 1.08 -10.70 13.70
N PRO A 347 2.11 -11.04 14.48
CA PRO A 347 2.02 -11.02 15.94
C PRO A 347 1.58 -9.63 16.43
N LEU A 348 0.82 -9.60 17.53
CA LEU A 348 0.54 -8.34 18.23
C LEU A 348 1.86 -7.70 18.71
N PRO A 349 1.88 -6.37 18.92
CA PRO A 349 3.09 -5.68 19.38
C PRO A 349 3.63 -6.34 20.66
N PRO A 350 4.96 -6.48 20.81
CA PRO A 350 5.56 -7.06 21.99
C PRO A 350 5.08 -6.40 23.27
N LEU A 351 4.95 -7.19 24.34
CA LEU A 351 4.62 -6.68 25.67
C LEU A 351 5.73 -5.76 26.19
N GLN A 352 5.46 -5.01 27.26
CA GLN A 352 6.42 -4.05 27.83
C GLN A 352 7.74 -4.70 28.30
N ASP A 353 7.71 -6.00 28.64
CA ASP A 353 8.88 -6.81 28.99
C ASP A 353 9.65 -7.33 27.75
N GLY A 354 9.16 -7.04 26.55
CA GLY A 354 9.74 -7.45 25.28
C GLY A 354 9.42 -8.88 24.87
N ALA A 355 8.48 -9.56 25.56
CA ALA A 355 7.99 -10.87 25.17
C ALA A 355 7.17 -10.79 23.86
N VAL A 356 7.41 -11.75 22.97
CA VAL A 356 6.66 -11.88 21.71
C VAL A 356 5.26 -12.39 22.02
N SER A 357 4.26 -11.74 21.45
CA SER A 357 2.86 -12.17 21.58
C SER A 357 2.66 -13.53 20.90
N ASN A 358 1.98 -14.44 21.59
CA ASN A 358 1.44 -15.66 20.99
C ASN A 358 0.07 -15.44 20.31
N LEU A 359 -0.36 -14.18 20.18
CA LEU A 359 -1.55 -13.81 19.42
C LEU A 359 -1.10 -13.10 18.14
N ARG A 360 -1.74 -13.47 17.02
CA ARG A 360 -1.59 -12.83 15.71
C ARG A 360 -2.89 -12.21 15.27
N GLU A 361 -2.80 -11.03 14.67
CA GLU A 361 -3.92 -10.29 14.11
C GLU A 361 -3.79 -10.25 12.58
N CYS A 362 -4.89 -10.52 11.87
CA CYS A 362 -4.95 -10.38 10.43
C CYS A 362 -5.20 -8.93 10.02
N ASN A 363 -4.38 -8.37 9.12
CA ASN A 363 -4.56 -7.01 8.64
C ASN A 363 -5.74 -6.81 7.68
N GLY A 364 -6.32 -7.90 7.15
CA GLY A 364 -7.47 -7.85 6.24
C GLY A 364 -8.80 -7.92 6.98
N CYS A 365 -9.04 -9.02 7.71
CA CYS A 365 -10.32 -9.27 8.39
C CYS A 365 -10.33 -8.88 9.87
N GLY A 366 -9.18 -8.55 10.47
CA GLY A 366 -9.06 -8.20 11.88
C GLY A 366 -9.21 -9.38 12.85
N ILE A 367 -9.26 -10.63 12.36
CA ILE A 367 -9.32 -11.80 13.24
C ILE A 367 -8.03 -11.92 14.05
N VAL A 368 -8.17 -12.27 15.33
CA VAL A 368 -7.04 -12.58 16.19
C VAL A 368 -7.02 -14.08 16.48
N ARG A 369 -5.90 -14.76 16.20
CA ARG A 369 -5.68 -16.19 16.45
C ARG A 369 -4.52 -16.37 17.42
N LYS A 370 -4.52 -17.48 18.14
CA LYS A 370 -3.40 -17.89 19.00
C LYS A 370 -2.43 -18.73 18.16
N ASP A 371 -1.14 -18.50 18.33
CA ASP A 371 -0.09 -19.39 17.84
C ASP A 371 -0.22 -20.69 18.60
N ASP A 372 -0.64 -21.76 17.93
CA ASP A 372 -0.50 -23.11 18.47
C ASP A 372 0.98 -23.51 18.38
N PRO A 373 1.67 -23.68 19.53
CA PRO A 373 3.04 -24.14 19.51
C PRO A 373 3.02 -25.65 19.30
N GLY A 374 3.04 -26.09 18.04
CA GLY A 374 3.18 -27.50 17.68
C GLY A 374 1.95 -28.07 16.98
N GLY A 375 1.96 -28.02 15.65
CA GLY A 375 1.23 -28.96 14.80
C GLY A 375 2.18 -30.04 14.33
N ASP A 376 2.80 -30.78 15.25
CA ASP A 376 3.11 -32.18 14.92
C ASP A 376 1.75 -32.87 14.90
N GLY A 377 1.33 -33.24 13.69
CA GLY A 377 0.15 -34.06 13.48
C GLY A 377 0.37 -35.44 14.09
N ASP A 378 0.16 -35.57 15.41
CA ASP A 378 -0.20 -36.86 16.01
C ASP A 378 -1.68 -37.10 15.68
N ALA A 379 -1.91 -37.64 14.49
CA ALA A 379 -3.10 -38.40 14.21
C ALA A 379 -3.07 -39.66 15.07
N ASN A 380 -4.01 -39.77 16.01
CA ASN A 380 -4.34 -41.03 16.66
C ASN A 380 -5.86 -41.16 16.77
#